data_AF-A0A3C0GBU5-F1
#
_entry.id   AF-A0A3C0GBU5-F1
#
_cell.length_a   1.000
_cell.length_b   1.000
_cell.length_c   1.000
_cell.angle_alpha   90.00
_cell.angle_beta   90.00
_cell.angle_gamma   90.00
#
_symmetry.space_group_name_H-M   'P 1'
#
loop_
_entity.id
_entity.type
_entity.pdbx_description
1 polymer ?
#
loop_
_entity_poly.entity_id
_entity_poly.type
_entity_poly.pdbx_seq_one_letter_code
_entity_poly.pdbx_strand_id
1 'polypeptide(L)'
;MNFLSLENSCRNMTPKIITLKEKKLIGLSVEMSLLDNKTPQLWKTFRQRSKEVDHRASEDFISLQQYPSHYFERFSAGSEFVKWACVEVDEVDNIPEGMNMLLLETGLYAVFHYTGSAQNAPTFFQYIY
;
A
#
# COMPACT_ATOMS: atom_id res chain seq x y z
N MET A 1 23.90 6.18 30.14
CA MET A 1 23.08 6.23 28.91
C MET A 1 21.73 5.66 29.25
N ASN A 2 20.69 6.50 29.28
CA ASN A 2 19.37 6.15 29.80
C ASN A 2 18.61 5.27 28.81
N PHE A 3 18.14 4.11 29.29
CA PHE A 3 17.19 3.22 28.62
C PHE A 3 15.81 3.86 28.37
N LEU A 4 15.55 5.04 28.93
CA LEU A 4 14.25 5.73 28.93
C LEU A 4 14.00 6.63 27.69
N SER A 5 14.97 6.78 26.77
CA SER A 5 14.78 7.62 25.58
C SER A 5 14.15 6.88 24.38
N LEU A 6 14.05 5.54 24.43
CA LEU A 6 13.44 4.74 23.35
C LEU A 6 11.95 4.44 23.57
N GLU A 7 11.45 4.54 24.80
CA GLU A 7 10.05 4.19 25.12
C GLU A 7 9.00 5.21 24.64
N ASN A 8 9.42 6.42 24.25
CA ASN A 8 8.48 7.47 23.85
C ASN A 8 8.17 7.53 22.34
N SER A 9 8.71 6.62 21.50
CA SER A 9 8.44 6.62 20.05
C SER A 9 7.47 5.54 19.56
N CYS A 10 7.06 4.57 20.39
CA CYS A 10 6.24 3.41 19.97
C CYS A 10 4.95 3.24 20.77
N ARG A 11 4.25 4.33 21.14
CA ARG A 11 2.92 4.24 21.79
C ARG A 11 1.82 4.06 20.74
N ASN A 12 1.53 2.80 20.44
CA ASN A 12 0.37 2.22 19.74
C ASN A 12 0.73 1.42 18.48
N MET A 13 1.36 0.27 18.69
CA MET A 13 1.46 -0.77 17.65
C MET A 13 0.23 -1.70 17.61
N THR A 14 -0.70 -1.58 18.56
CA THR A 14 -1.95 -2.35 18.53
C THR A 14 -2.81 -1.94 17.33
N PRO A 15 -3.22 -2.87 16.45
CA PRO A 15 -4.08 -2.54 15.33
C PRO A 15 -5.46 -2.11 15.81
N LYS A 16 -6.06 -1.16 15.09
CA LYS A 16 -7.50 -0.94 15.16
C LYS A 16 -8.16 -1.88 14.17
N ILE A 17 -9.04 -2.75 14.66
CA ILE A 17 -9.90 -3.55 13.78
C ILE A 17 -11.08 -2.67 13.38
N ILE A 18 -11.19 -2.39 12.09
CA ILE A 18 -12.30 -1.60 11.54
C ILE A 18 -12.97 -2.35 10.40
N THR A 19 -14.27 -2.10 10.22
CA THR A 19 -14.94 -2.45 8.97
C THR A 19 -14.64 -1.34 7.96
N LEU A 20 -13.82 -1.64 6.97
CA LEU A 20 -13.57 -0.73 5.86
C LEU A 20 -14.76 -0.78 4.92
N LYS A 21 -15.26 0.39 4.51
CA LYS A 21 -16.19 0.47 3.38
C LYS A 21 -15.45 0.13 2.10
N GLU A 22 -16.19 -0.28 1.09
CA GLU A 22 -15.64 -0.46 -0.25
C GLU A 22 -14.90 0.81 -0.73
N LYS A 23 -13.75 0.63 -1.38
CA LYS A 23 -12.99 1.72 -2.01
C LYS A 23 -12.76 1.42 -3.48
N LYS A 24 -12.94 2.44 -4.32
CA LYS A 24 -12.61 2.39 -5.74
C LYS A 24 -11.23 2.99 -5.94
N LEU A 25 -10.31 2.21 -6.50
CA LEU A 25 -8.93 2.64 -6.70
C LEU A 25 -8.61 2.67 -8.19
N ILE A 26 -7.96 3.73 -8.66
CA ILE A 26 -7.44 3.81 -10.03
C ILE A 26 -5.93 4.03 -9.98
N GLY A 27 -5.19 3.30 -10.81
CA GLY A 27 -3.77 3.51 -10.96
C GLY A 27 -3.05 2.52 -11.85
N LEU A 28 -1.75 2.39 -11.63
CA LEU A 28 -0.89 1.43 -12.33
C LEU A 28 -0.60 0.23 -11.44
N SER A 29 -0.49 -0.94 -12.07
CA SER A 29 -0.08 -2.18 -11.42
C SER A 29 0.96 -2.92 -12.23
N VAL A 30 1.81 -3.68 -11.54
CA VAL A 30 2.78 -4.56 -12.18
C VAL A 30 3.09 -5.75 -11.27
N GLU A 31 3.25 -6.92 -11.87
CA GLU A 31 3.77 -8.10 -11.20
C GLU A 31 5.28 -7.96 -10.99
N MET A 32 5.72 -8.27 -9.77
CA MET A 32 7.12 -8.16 -9.36
C MET A 32 7.43 -9.10 -8.21
N SER A 33 8.71 -9.21 -7.87
CA SER A 33 9.18 -9.88 -6.66
C SER A 33 10.09 -8.93 -5.86
N LEU A 34 10.54 -9.36 -4.68
CA LEU A 34 11.54 -8.58 -3.93
C LEU A 34 12.90 -8.56 -4.64
N LEU A 35 13.22 -9.61 -5.41
CA LEU A 35 14.43 -9.68 -6.23
C LEU A 35 14.35 -8.82 -7.49
N ASP A 36 13.18 -8.73 -8.12
CA ASP A 36 12.91 -7.91 -9.31
C ASP A 36 12.00 -6.73 -8.96
N ASN A 37 12.52 -5.81 -8.15
CA ASN A 37 11.72 -4.72 -7.59
C ASN A 37 11.54 -3.56 -8.60
N LYS A 38 10.34 -3.45 -9.18
CA LYS A 38 9.97 -2.37 -10.12
C LYS A 38 9.26 -1.18 -9.46
N THR A 39 9.20 -1.13 -8.13
CA THR A 39 8.48 -0.09 -7.36
C THR A 39 8.88 1.34 -7.75
N PRO A 40 10.18 1.71 -7.86
CA PRO A 40 10.55 3.08 -8.20
C PRO A 40 10.03 3.54 -9.57
N GLN A 41 10.11 2.65 -10.57
CA GLN A 41 9.65 2.94 -11.93
C GLN A 41 8.12 3.03 -12.00
N LEU A 42 7.41 2.12 -11.32
CA LEU A 42 5.95 2.16 -11.19
C LEU A 42 5.49 3.51 -10.62
N TRP A 43 6.08 3.92 -9.49
CA TRP A 43 5.72 5.18 -8.82
C TRP A 43 6.08 6.40 -9.65
N LYS A 44 7.27 6.43 -10.26
CA LYS A 44 7.67 7.55 -11.13
C LYS A 44 6.66 7.75 -12.25
N THR A 45 6.27 6.66 -12.92
CA THR A 45 5.30 6.69 -14.02
C THR A 45 3.93 7.15 -13.53
N PHE A 46 3.43 6.56 -12.44
CA PHE A 46 2.11 6.91 -11.91
C PHE A 46 2.05 8.36 -11.45
N ARG A 47 3.06 8.87 -10.74
CA ARG A 47 3.09 10.25 -10.23
C ARG A 47 3.10 11.31 -11.32
N GLN A 48 3.67 11.01 -12.49
CA GLN A 48 3.62 11.93 -13.63
C GLN A 48 2.23 12.01 -14.26
N ARG A 49 1.48 10.91 -14.17
CA ARG A 49 0.17 10.72 -14.80
C ARG A 49 -1.01 10.83 -13.83
N SER A 50 -0.78 10.97 -12.52
CA SER A 50 -1.84 10.90 -11.51
C SER A 50 -2.89 12.00 -11.64
N LYS A 51 -2.55 13.11 -12.30
CA LYS A 51 -3.48 14.20 -12.64
C LYS A 51 -4.48 13.86 -13.74
N GLU A 52 -4.27 12.74 -14.45
CA GLU A 52 -5.24 12.21 -15.43
C GLU A 52 -6.41 11.49 -14.73
N VAL A 53 -6.29 11.19 -13.44
CA VAL A 53 -7.35 10.55 -12.66
C VAL A 53 -8.24 11.62 -12.06
N ASP A 54 -9.47 11.69 -12.56
CA ASP A 54 -10.51 12.58 -12.04
C ASP A 54 -11.17 12.01 -10.75
N HIS A 55 -11.96 12.84 -10.07
CA HIS A 55 -12.77 12.46 -8.89
C HIS A 55 -11.99 11.80 -7.75
N ARG A 56 -10.73 12.22 -7.52
CA ARG A 56 -9.92 11.76 -6.39
C ARG A 56 -10.63 12.07 -5.07
N ALA A 57 -10.80 11.05 -4.24
CA ALA A 57 -11.46 11.15 -2.93
C ALA A 57 -10.56 11.85 -1.89
N SER A 58 -9.24 11.84 -2.10
CA SER A 58 -8.28 12.57 -1.27
C SER A 58 -6.98 12.88 -2.02
N GLU A 59 -6.10 13.65 -1.36
CA GLU A 59 -4.74 13.91 -1.85
C GLU A 59 -3.77 12.75 -1.63
N ASP A 60 -4.22 11.69 -0.94
CA ASP A 60 -3.38 10.56 -0.62
C ASP A 60 -3.04 9.72 -1.85
N PHE A 61 -1.91 9.04 -1.74
CA PHE A 61 -1.45 8.04 -2.70
C PHE A 61 -1.34 6.71 -1.97
N ILE A 62 -1.80 5.64 -2.63
CA ILE A 62 -1.92 4.33 -2.03
C ILE A 62 -0.88 3.39 -2.64
N SER A 63 -0.09 2.76 -1.76
CA SER A 63 0.91 1.75 -2.08
C SER A 63 0.38 0.39 -1.66
N LEU A 64 -0.31 -0.30 -2.58
CA LEU A 64 -0.96 -1.57 -2.30
C LEU A 64 -0.11 -2.75 -2.81
N GLN A 65 -0.12 -3.85 -2.07
CA GLN A 65 0.49 -5.13 -2.44
C GLN A 65 -0.59 -6.20 -2.35
N GLN A 66 -0.80 -6.92 -3.44
CA GLN A 66 -1.72 -8.04 -3.50
C GLN A 66 -0.90 -9.32 -3.63
N TYR A 67 -0.92 -10.11 -2.56
CA TYR A 67 -0.22 -11.39 -2.50
C TYR A 67 -1.17 -12.52 -2.91
N PRO A 68 -0.71 -13.51 -3.69
CA PRO A 68 -1.46 -14.75 -3.86
C PRO A 68 -1.61 -15.48 -2.53
N SER A 69 -2.65 -16.30 -2.38
CA SER A 69 -2.97 -16.99 -1.11
C SER A 69 -1.81 -17.82 -0.55
N HIS A 70 -0.99 -18.40 -1.44
CA HIS A 70 0.14 -19.26 -1.09
C HIS A 70 1.46 -18.49 -0.88
N TYR A 71 1.47 -17.16 -1.01
CA TYR A 71 2.71 -16.35 -1.01
C TYR A 71 3.55 -16.57 0.25
N PHE A 72 2.91 -16.69 1.41
CA PHE A 72 3.57 -16.83 2.71
C PHE A 72 3.74 -18.28 3.17
N GLU A 73 3.18 -19.27 2.47
CA GLU A 73 3.34 -20.69 2.84
C GLU A 73 4.80 -21.14 2.72
N ARG A 74 5.52 -20.63 1.70
CA ARG A 74 6.95 -20.82 1.48
C ARG A 74 7.56 -19.53 0.96
N PHE A 75 7.77 -18.58 1.86
CA PHE A 75 8.33 -17.29 1.50
C PHE A 75 9.66 -17.43 0.73
N SER A 76 9.75 -16.73 -0.40
CA SER A 76 10.96 -16.54 -1.19
C SER A 76 11.02 -15.09 -1.63
N ALA A 77 12.21 -14.50 -1.67
CA ALA A 77 12.39 -13.16 -2.22
C ALA A 77 12.05 -13.09 -3.73
N GLY A 78 12.05 -14.23 -4.42
CA GLY A 78 11.62 -14.37 -5.80
C GLY A 78 10.12 -14.66 -5.97
N SER A 79 9.36 -14.83 -4.88
CA SER A 79 7.90 -15.00 -4.97
C SER A 79 7.28 -13.75 -5.56
N GLU A 80 6.38 -13.93 -6.53
CA GLU A 80 5.74 -12.83 -7.24
C GLU A 80 4.49 -12.35 -6.51
N PHE A 81 4.24 -11.05 -6.62
CA PHE A 81 3.05 -10.37 -6.13
C PHE A 81 2.71 -9.20 -7.05
N VAL A 82 1.48 -8.71 -6.97
CA VAL A 82 1.08 -7.52 -7.74
C VAL A 82 1.26 -6.29 -6.87
N LYS A 83 2.08 -5.35 -7.34
CA LYS A 83 2.23 -4.02 -6.72
C LYS A 83 1.34 -3.01 -7.44
N TRP A 84 0.69 -2.17 -6.65
CA TRP A 84 -0.11 -1.05 -7.14
C TRP A 84 0.47 0.28 -6.67
N ALA A 85 0.41 1.27 -7.55
CA ALA A 85 0.50 2.69 -7.24
C ALA A 85 -0.81 3.34 -7.72
N CYS A 86 -1.67 3.73 -6.78
CA CYS A 86 -3.03 4.16 -7.09
C CYS A 86 -3.51 5.30 -6.18
N VAL A 87 -4.67 5.84 -6.50
CA VAL A 87 -5.43 6.80 -5.69
C VAL A 87 -6.85 6.28 -5.51
N GLU A 88 -7.51 6.70 -4.43
CA GLU A 88 -8.94 6.45 -4.23
C GLU A 88 -9.77 7.49 -4.98
N VAL A 89 -10.88 7.05 -5.58
CA VAL A 89 -11.85 7.92 -6.27
C VAL A 89 -13.26 7.70 -5.72
N ASP A 90 -14.05 8.76 -5.65
CA ASP A 90 -15.45 8.67 -5.22
C ASP A 90 -16.32 8.06 -6.35
N GLU A 91 -16.02 8.45 -7.58
CA GLU A 91 -16.75 8.11 -8.80
C GLU A 91 -15.79 7.65 -9.91
N VAL A 92 -16.30 6.83 -10.82
CA VAL A 92 -15.51 6.29 -11.93
C VAL A 92 -16.20 6.68 -13.23
N ASP A 93 -15.77 7.82 -13.76
CA ASP A 93 -16.29 8.35 -15.02
C ASP A 93 -15.46 7.83 -16.21
N ASN A 94 -14.14 7.80 -16.04
CA ASN A 94 -13.21 7.30 -17.02
C ASN A 94 -11.98 6.67 -16.34
N ILE A 95 -11.39 5.66 -16.97
CA ILE A 95 -10.11 5.07 -16.57
C ILE A 95 -9.07 5.52 -17.60
N PRO A 96 -8.04 6.30 -17.22
CA PRO A 96 -7.01 6.74 -18.16
C PRO A 96 -6.32 5.57 -18.86
N GLU A 97 -5.92 5.76 -20.12
CA GLU A 97 -5.32 4.70 -20.93
C GLU A 97 -4.09 4.08 -20.24
N GLY A 98 -4.06 2.75 -20.17
CA GLY A 98 -2.98 2.00 -19.51
C GLY A 98 -3.04 2.01 -17.98
N MET A 99 -4.04 2.62 -17.36
CA MET A 99 -4.37 2.42 -15.95
C MET A 99 -5.44 1.34 -15.78
N ASN A 100 -5.53 0.80 -14.57
CA ASN A 100 -6.52 -0.18 -14.17
C ASN A 100 -7.30 0.31 -12.95
N MET A 101 -8.51 -0.24 -12.79
CA MET A 101 -9.30 -0.07 -11.59
C MET A 101 -9.17 -1.31 -10.70
N LEU A 102 -9.08 -1.08 -9.40
CA LEU A 102 -9.18 -2.12 -8.36
C LEU A 102 -10.31 -1.74 -7.40
N LEU A 103 -11.23 -2.68 -7.16
CA LEU A 103 -12.22 -2.56 -6.12
C LEU A 103 -11.69 -3.20 -4.85
N LEU A 104 -11.49 -2.41 -3.80
CA LEU A 104 -11.14 -2.90 -2.49
C LEU A 104 -12.44 -3.19 -1.74
N GLU A 105 -12.78 -4.47 -1.62
CA GLU A 105 -14.05 -4.90 -1.04
C GLU A 105 -14.21 -4.48 0.42
N THR A 106 -15.46 -4.26 0.81
CA THR A 106 -15.84 -4.06 2.21
C THR A 106 -15.44 -5.26 3.06
N GLY A 107 -14.97 -5.03 4.28
CA GLY A 107 -14.52 -6.12 5.14
C GLY A 107 -13.82 -5.66 6.40
N LEU A 108 -13.35 -6.62 7.19
CA LEU A 108 -12.56 -6.33 8.38
C LEU A 108 -11.09 -6.13 8.01
N TYR A 109 -10.53 -5.01 8.46
CA TYR A 109 -9.12 -4.68 8.26
C TYR A 109 -8.47 -4.38 9.61
N ALA A 110 -7.25 -4.88 9.79
CA ALA A 110 -6.35 -4.44 10.84
C ALA A 110 -5.59 -3.19 10.36
N VAL A 111 -5.90 -2.04 10.98
CA VAL A 111 -5.30 -0.76 10.62
C VAL A 111 -4.26 -0.36 11.66
N PHE A 112 -3.03 -0.22 11.19
CA PHE A 112 -1.90 0.26 11.99
C PHE A 112 -1.56 1.69 11.56
N HIS A 113 -1.44 2.60 12.52
CA HIS A 113 -1.00 3.97 12.25
C HIS A 113 0.50 4.08 12.52
N TYR A 114 1.27 4.45 11.50
CA TYR A 114 2.72 4.59 11.60
C TYR A 114 3.15 6.03 11.40
N THR A 115 3.83 6.58 12.40
CA THR A 115 4.50 7.88 12.32
C THR A 115 5.98 7.65 12.60
N GLY A 116 6.80 7.71 11.56
CA GLY A 116 8.23 7.45 11.67
C GLY A 116 8.97 7.71 10.36
N SER A 117 10.29 7.56 10.38
CA SER A 117 11.11 7.73 9.19
C SER A 117 10.95 6.56 8.22
N ALA A 118 11.14 6.82 6.93
CA ALA A 118 11.14 5.75 5.92
C ALA A 118 12.21 4.67 6.19
N GLN A 119 13.33 5.02 6.83
CA GLN A 119 14.36 4.06 7.24
C GLN A 119 13.86 3.02 8.24
N ASN A 120 12.90 3.39 9.10
CA ASN A 120 12.35 2.52 10.14
C ASN A 120 11.09 1.76 9.69
N ALA A 121 10.57 2.05 8.49
CA ALA A 121 9.40 1.37 7.93
C ALA A 121 9.59 -0.16 7.77
N PRO A 122 10.76 -0.70 7.37
CA PRO A 122 10.98 -2.15 7.30
C PRO A 122 10.74 -2.85 8.64
N THR A 123 11.26 -2.30 9.74
CA THR A 123 11.06 -2.82 11.10
C THR A 123 9.58 -2.80 11.49
N PHE A 124 8.84 -1.76 11.07
CA PHE A 124 7.41 -1.69 11.30
C PHE A 124 6.64 -2.76 10.52
N PHE A 125 6.98 -3.03 9.27
CA PHE A 125 6.35 -4.10 8.50
C PHE A 125 6.66 -5.50 9.07
N GLN A 126 7.87 -5.73 9.60
CA GLN A 126 8.22 -6.98 10.32
C GLN A 126 7.39 -7.20 11.58
N TYR A 127 6.81 -6.14 12.16
CA TYR A 127 5.91 -6.30 13.30
C TYR A 127 4.49 -6.72 12.88
N ILE A 128 4.06 -6.37 11.66
CA ILE A 128 2.71 -6.64 11.17
C ILE A 128 2.55 -8.10 10.69
N TYR A 129 3.61 -8.70 10.12
CA TYR A 129 3.62 -10.04 9.52
C TYR A 129 4.55 -10.98 10.28
#